data_AF-A0A8T0CRS4-F1
#
_entry.id   AF-A0A8T0CRS4-F1
#
_cell.length_a   1.000
_cell.length_b   1.000
_cell.length_c   1.000
_cell.angle_alpha   90.00
_cell.angle_beta   90.00
_cell.angle_gamma   90.00
#
_symmetry.space_group_name_H-M   'P 1'
#
loop_
_entity.id
_entity.type
_entity.pdbx_description
1 polymer ?
#
loop_
_entity_poly.entity_id
_entity_poly.type
_entity_poly.pdbx_seq_one_letter_code
_entity_poly.pdbx_strand_id
1 'polypeptide(L)'
;MPSFCLGFSSTTLPCNSSMTIASLHTAIRAHSNQEANNSFLPSKGFREPFLHLQRFFRNNIQGIAPSRNMAIKDKNNRNCHDDACVAAITAPPTIMDIAQESQDGIGIIDFLERRNFLITGATGFVVKVLIEKILRIAPDVGKIFLLIKAKDEQAAMDRVKDEIIGCELFKCLQQKYGEEYTDFMLSKLVPVKGDIRESNMGIGDNLLHQITQEVDVIINSAANTTLDERYDTALVTNTIAPSRLLSLAKNCKKLSLFLHLSTTYVNGERPGILREKAFEMGESRIDSSTQSKLDVHHEISLASDLIETLPPNEVPQKLKEIGLARARMYGWQNVYQMTKAMGEMMINAERGGVPVVIVRPSMIESTSQEPFPGWIQGYRVLDPLILSYGKGRLPGFLVDPSTVVDVVPADLVANVIIAAMAKHGTAASSGIDVYHAASSTVNPMTMCDMFNYSRDHFAASPLTDNKGDEIQITDMEYFSSIDSFSSYIQKDIAEKSGLTEEIGPNSHPKQRSRLEARCKRMAESLIHLAKLYEPYMFYRARFDGGHTRKLMEQMSAEEGNRFPMDLRSINWEDYFANVHIPGLKRHVIKKASSSSSS
;
A
#
# COMPACT_ATOMS: atom_id res chain seq x y z
N MET A 1 4.49 37.47 -52.66
CA MET A 1 5.20 38.69 -52.21
C MET A 1 6.28 38.27 -51.22
N PRO A 2 7.56 38.35 -51.60
CA PRO A 2 8.71 37.91 -50.81
C PRO A 2 9.57 39.10 -50.30
N SER A 3 10.61 38.78 -49.51
CA SER A 3 11.90 39.52 -49.38
C SER A 3 11.92 40.78 -48.48
N PHE A 4 12.96 41.17 -47.72
CA PHE A 4 14.36 40.72 -47.48
C PHE A 4 14.93 41.59 -46.31
N CYS A 5 15.91 41.08 -45.53
CA CYS A 5 17.17 41.71 -45.05
C CYS A 5 17.20 43.11 -44.34
N LEU A 6 18.10 43.48 -43.41
CA LEU A 6 19.49 43.12 -43.06
C LEU A 6 19.88 43.88 -41.76
N GLY A 7 20.91 43.44 -41.02
CA GLY A 7 21.77 44.36 -40.26
C GLY A 7 22.41 43.84 -38.96
N PHE A 8 23.58 43.21 -39.05
CA PHE A 8 24.53 42.94 -37.95
C PHE A 8 25.65 44.01 -37.93
N SER A 9 26.12 44.42 -36.75
CA SER A 9 27.55 44.69 -36.40
C SER A 9 27.66 44.99 -34.88
N SER A 10 28.13 44.05 -34.06
CA SER A 10 29.51 43.86 -33.57
C SER A 10 30.11 45.02 -32.75
N THR A 11 30.27 44.82 -31.45
CA THR A 11 31.41 45.33 -30.66
C THR A 11 31.77 44.32 -29.57
N THR A 12 33.06 44.11 -29.44
CA THR A 12 33.79 43.06 -28.71
C THR A 12 34.20 43.48 -27.29
N LEU A 13 33.99 42.59 -26.31
CA LEU A 13 34.87 42.16 -25.17
C LEU A 13 35.51 43.21 -24.22
N PRO A 14 35.65 42.92 -22.89
CA PRO A 14 36.56 41.86 -22.45
C PRO A 14 36.11 40.95 -21.29
N CYS A 15 36.70 39.76 -21.35
CA CYS A 15 36.75 38.73 -20.32
C CYS A 15 37.95 38.98 -19.40
N ASN A 16 37.75 38.95 -18.08
CA ASN A 16 38.64 38.37 -17.05
C ASN A 16 38.40 39.00 -15.67
N SER A 17 37.85 38.24 -14.72
CA SER A 17 38.47 38.12 -13.38
C SER A 17 38.02 36.82 -12.72
N SER A 18 39.00 35.96 -12.47
CA SER A 18 38.96 34.74 -11.68
C SER A 18 38.47 34.96 -10.25
N MET A 19 37.51 34.16 -9.79
CA MET A 19 37.32 33.87 -8.37
C MET A 19 37.73 32.41 -8.14
N THR A 20 38.80 32.21 -7.39
CA THR A 20 39.43 30.92 -7.12
C THR A 20 38.60 30.07 -6.15
N ILE A 21 38.68 28.75 -6.30
CA ILE A 21 37.97 27.70 -5.53
C ILE A 21 38.19 27.80 -3.99
N ALA A 22 39.19 28.56 -3.52
CA ALA A 22 39.42 28.84 -2.10
C ALA A 22 38.37 29.79 -1.47
N SER A 23 37.76 30.69 -2.26
CA SER A 23 36.75 31.65 -1.79
C SER A 23 35.39 30.98 -1.52
N LEU A 24 35.05 29.95 -2.30
CA LEU A 24 33.81 29.17 -2.11
C LEU A 24 33.91 28.22 -0.91
N HIS A 25 35.10 27.66 -0.64
CA HIS A 25 35.34 26.78 0.51
C HIS A 25 35.26 27.52 1.86
N THR A 26 35.53 28.83 1.87
CA THR A 26 35.46 29.67 3.08
C THR A 26 34.02 30.12 3.37
N ALA A 27 33.22 30.38 2.32
CA ALA A 27 31.78 30.64 2.45
C ALA A 27 30.98 29.39 2.88
N ILE A 28 31.39 28.19 2.43
CA ILE A 28 30.77 26.92 2.83
C ILE A 28 31.20 26.53 4.24
N ARG A 29 32.46 26.71 4.66
CA ARG A 29 32.89 26.48 6.06
C ARG A 29 32.25 27.42 7.08
N ALA A 30 31.96 28.68 6.70
CA ALA A 30 31.25 29.61 7.57
C ALA A 30 29.77 29.22 7.77
N HIS A 31 29.14 28.62 6.76
CA HIS A 31 27.78 28.08 6.86
C HIS A 31 27.71 26.73 7.61
N SER A 32 28.72 25.86 7.44
CA SER A 32 28.76 24.56 8.12
C SER A 32 29.08 24.64 9.62
N ASN A 33 29.81 25.67 10.07
CA ASN A 33 30.10 25.87 11.50
C ASN A 33 28.99 26.63 12.26
N GLN A 34 27.99 27.19 11.58
CA GLN A 34 26.82 27.83 12.22
C GLN A 34 25.67 26.84 12.49
N GLU A 35 25.63 25.70 11.78
CA GLU A 35 24.67 24.61 12.04
C GLU A 35 25.09 23.69 13.20
N ALA A 36 26.34 23.73 13.64
CA ALA A 36 26.85 22.88 14.72
C ALA A 36 26.58 23.42 16.15
N ASN A 37 26.03 24.63 16.32
CA ASN A 37 25.91 25.27 17.64
C ASN A 37 24.56 25.94 18.00
N ASN A 38 23.47 25.65 17.27
CA ASN A 38 22.13 26.14 17.65
C ASN A 38 21.23 25.01 18.16
N SER A 39 21.40 24.69 19.44
CA SER A 39 20.54 23.85 20.26
C SER A 39 19.25 24.55 20.66
N PHE A 40 18.29 24.76 19.75
CA PHE A 40 16.91 25.15 20.15
C PHE A 40 15.87 24.60 19.17
N LEU A 41 15.31 23.43 19.51
CA LEU A 41 14.16 22.80 18.86
C LEU A 41 13.02 22.59 19.88
N PRO A 42 11.74 22.76 19.49
CA PRO A 42 10.59 22.70 20.38
C PRO A 42 10.20 21.26 20.78
N SER A 43 9.43 21.18 21.86
CA SER A 43 8.91 20.00 22.57
C SER A 43 8.32 18.86 21.73
N LYS A 44 8.45 17.64 22.26
CA LYS A 44 8.21 16.29 21.70
C LYS A 44 6.91 16.02 20.89
N GLY A 45 5.89 16.89 20.89
CA GLY A 45 4.56 16.60 20.30
C GLY A 45 4.39 16.80 18.78
N PHE A 46 5.37 17.36 18.06
CA PHE A 46 5.31 17.57 16.60
C PHE A 46 6.16 16.58 15.80
N ARG A 47 6.97 15.75 16.47
CA ARG A 47 7.85 14.80 15.80
C ARG A 47 7.13 13.55 15.33
N GLU A 48 6.18 13.00 16.08
CA GLU A 48 5.77 11.61 15.83
C GLU A 48 4.90 11.37 14.57
N PRO A 49 3.79 12.08 14.28
CA PRO A 49 2.96 11.74 13.12
C PRO A 49 3.68 12.01 11.78
N PHE A 50 4.47 13.09 11.72
CA PHE A 50 5.17 13.53 10.51
C PHE A 50 6.49 12.79 10.29
N LEU A 51 7.26 12.50 11.36
CA LEU A 51 8.42 11.60 11.24
C LEU A 51 8.01 10.15 11.06
N HIS A 52 6.81 9.71 11.45
CA HIS A 52 6.33 8.36 11.10
C HIS A 52 5.90 8.25 9.65
N LEU A 53 5.28 9.28 9.05
CA LEU A 53 5.13 9.35 7.60
C LEU A 53 6.51 9.29 6.93
N GLN A 54 7.48 10.12 7.36
CA GLN A 54 8.83 10.10 6.79
C GLN A 54 9.66 8.84 7.13
N ARG A 55 9.46 8.16 8.27
CA ARG A 55 10.14 6.89 8.65
C ARG A 55 9.53 5.67 7.98
N PHE A 56 8.22 5.68 7.73
CA PHE A 56 7.56 4.76 6.80
C PHE A 56 8.25 4.81 5.42
N PHE A 57 8.74 5.99 5.02
CA PHE A 57 9.47 6.20 3.76
C PHE A 57 11.01 6.08 3.82
N ARG A 58 11.66 5.94 4.99
CA ARG A 58 13.15 6.05 5.10
C ARG A 58 13.90 4.75 5.47
N ASN A 59 13.27 3.74 6.06
CA ASN A 59 13.98 2.59 6.63
C ASN A 59 14.43 1.48 5.63
N ASN A 60 14.68 1.77 4.36
CA ASN A 60 14.90 0.72 3.34
C ASN A 60 16.04 0.96 2.32
N ILE A 61 17.18 1.54 2.70
CA ILE A 61 18.35 1.60 1.78
C ILE A 61 19.70 1.44 2.52
N GLN A 62 20.45 0.39 2.14
CA GLN A 62 21.92 0.26 2.02
C GLN A 62 22.22 -1.21 1.67
N GLY A 63 22.99 -1.64 0.67
CA GLY A 63 23.73 -1.01 -0.42
C GLY A 63 24.17 -2.12 -1.40
N ILE A 64 24.51 -1.79 -2.65
CA ILE A 64 25.14 -2.73 -3.59
C ILE A 64 26.24 -1.98 -4.35
N ALA A 65 27.42 -2.59 -4.42
CA ALA A 65 28.50 -2.25 -5.36
C ALA A 65 28.57 -3.32 -6.46
N PRO A 66 29.02 -3.00 -7.68
CA PRO A 66 28.79 -3.82 -8.87
C PRO A 66 29.93 -4.81 -9.15
N SER A 67 29.59 -6.01 -9.64
CA SER A 67 30.56 -6.93 -10.25
C SER A 67 30.08 -7.52 -11.59
N ARG A 68 30.94 -7.20 -12.57
CA ARG A 68 31.10 -7.59 -13.98
C ARG A 68 30.58 -8.95 -14.50
N ASN A 69 29.94 -8.83 -15.67
CA ASN A 69 29.95 -9.65 -16.90
C ASN A 69 30.68 -11.00 -16.92
N MET A 70 29.94 -12.02 -17.39
CA MET A 70 30.48 -13.05 -18.28
C MET A 70 29.43 -13.49 -19.31
N ALA A 71 29.82 -13.44 -20.59
CA ALA A 71 29.02 -13.80 -21.75
C ALA A 71 29.32 -15.24 -22.18
N ILE A 72 28.31 -16.07 -22.50
CA ILE A 72 28.46 -17.26 -23.34
C ILE A 72 27.20 -17.51 -24.20
N LYS A 73 27.35 -17.18 -25.49
CA LYS A 73 26.99 -17.89 -26.74
C LYS A 73 25.69 -18.70 -26.87
N ASP A 74 24.91 -18.25 -27.85
CA ASP A 74 24.02 -18.98 -28.76
C ASP A 74 24.51 -20.36 -29.20
N LYS A 75 23.53 -21.28 -29.36
CA LYS A 75 23.47 -22.23 -30.48
C LYS A 75 22.03 -22.68 -30.76
N ASN A 76 21.59 -22.38 -31.97
CA ASN A 76 20.39 -22.91 -32.64
C ASN A 76 20.40 -24.46 -32.76
N ASN A 77 19.21 -25.07 -32.73
CA ASN A 77 18.49 -25.61 -33.90
C ASN A 77 17.85 -27.02 -33.72
N ARG A 78 16.59 -27.10 -34.19
CA ARG A 78 15.85 -28.23 -34.83
C ARG A 78 14.89 -29.12 -34.04
N ASN A 79 13.64 -29.00 -34.53
CA ASN A 79 12.71 -30.01 -35.04
C ASN A 79 11.83 -30.85 -34.10
N CYS A 80 10.54 -30.49 -34.17
CA CYS A 80 9.34 -31.30 -34.47
C CYS A 80 9.33 -32.79 -34.15
N HIS A 81 8.31 -33.23 -33.39
CA HIS A 81 7.35 -34.24 -33.85
C HIS A 81 6.02 -34.12 -33.07
N ASP A 82 4.93 -34.29 -33.83
CA ASP A 82 3.54 -34.37 -33.40
C ASP A 82 3.27 -35.57 -32.49
N ASP A 83 2.31 -35.45 -31.57
CA ASP A 83 1.40 -36.56 -31.24
C ASP A 83 0.08 -36.01 -30.67
N ALA A 84 -1.02 -36.38 -31.32
CA ALA A 84 -2.38 -36.00 -31.01
C ALA A 84 -2.97 -36.97 -29.97
N CYS A 85 -3.48 -36.44 -28.86
CA CYS A 85 -4.27 -37.20 -27.89
C CYS A 85 -5.75 -36.77 -27.97
N VAL A 86 -6.60 -37.76 -28.24
CA VAL A 86 -8.06 -37.67 -28.32
C VAL A 86 -8.63 -37.41 -26.92
N ALA A 87 -9.23 -36.23 -26.72
CA ALA A 87 -9.97 -35.91 -25.49
C ALA A 87 -11.39 -36.49 -25.59
N ALA A 88 -11.74 -37.37 -24.64
CA ALA A 88 -13.10 -37.86 -24.44
C ALA A 88 -13.99 -36.72 -23.93
N ILE A 89 -15.09 -36.46 -24.64
CA ILE A 89 -16.11 -35.47 -24.28
C ILE A 89 -17.00 -36.09 -23.20
N THR A 90 -16.94 -35.59 -21.96
CA THR A 90 -17.90 -35.90 -20.90
C THR A 90 -19.15 -35.03 -21.04
N ALA A 91 -20.32 -35.62 -20.77
CA ALA A 91 -21.62 -34.96 -20.87
C ALA A 91 -21.78 -33.85 -19.81
N PRO A 92 -22.57 -32.79 -20.07
CA PRO A 92 -22.82 -31.71 -19.11
C PRO A 92 -23.62 -32.21 -17.90
N PRO A 93 -23.37 -31.66 -16.70
CA PRO A 93 -24.02 -32.09 -15.46
C PRO A 93 -25.53 -31.81 -15.45
N THR A 94 -26.27 -32.66 -14.74
CA THR A 94 -27.73 -32.62 -14.64
C THR A 94 -28.20 -31.60 -13.60
N ILE A 95 -29.46 -31.13 -13.69
CA ILE A 95 -30.05 -30.14 -12.77
C ILE A 95 -30.00 -30.60 -11.29
N MET A 96 -30.00 -31.91 -11.02
CA MET A 96 -29.81 -32.45 -9.66
C MET A 96 -28.37 -32.34 -9.16
N ASP A 97 -27.36 -32.44 -10.03
CA ASP A 97 -25.95 -32.26 -9.65
C ASP A 97 -25.67 -30.80 -9.26
N ILE A 98 -26.31 -29.85 -9.96
CA ILE A 98 -26.22 -28.41 -9.67
C ILE A 98 -26.92 -28.06 -8.34
N ALA A 99 -27.96 -28.81 -7.95
CA ALA A 99 -28.69 -28.60 -6.71
C ALA A 99 -27.99 -29.23 -5.48
N GLN A 100 -27.16 -30.26 -5.69
CA GLN A 100 -26.35 -30.87 -4.62
C GLN A 100 -25.08 -30.05 -4.28
N GLU A 101 -24.47 -29.37 -5.27
CA GLU A 101 -23.31 -28.49 -5.03
C GLU A 101 -23.61 -27.34 -4.04
N SER A 102 -24.89 -26.99 -3.80
CA SER A 102 -25.24 -25.84 -2.95
C SER A 102 -25.35 -26.15 -1.44
N GLN A 103 -25.28 -27.41 -1.01
CA GLN A 103 -25.32 -27.73 0.44
C GLN A 103 -23.94 -27.87 1.07
N ASP A 104 -22.94 -28.34 0.33
CA ASP A 104 -21.60 -28.62 0.87
C ASP A 104 -20.69 -27.37 0.94
N GLY A 105 -21.06 -26.27 0.28
CA GLY A 105 -20.29 -25.02 0.27
C GLY A 105 -19.01 -25.09 -0.56
N ILE A 106 -18.05 -24.20 -0.27
CA ILE A 106 -16.77 -24.12 -0.99
C ILE A 106 -15.75 -25.15 -0.48
N GLY A 107 -15.90 -25.64 0.75
CA GLY A 107 -14.93 -26.50 1.43
C GLY A 107 -13.72 -25.71 1.95
N ILE A 108 -13.94 -24.52 2.52
CA ILE A 108 -12.86 -23.60 2.89
C ILE A 108 -11.87 -24.23 3.88
N ILE A 109 -12.37 -24.91 4.92
CA ILE A 109 -11.52 -25.51 5.95
C ILE A 109 -10.73 -26.69 5.38
N ASP A 110 -11.43 -27.60 4.70
CA ASP A 110 -10.83 -28.76 4.03
C ASP A 110 -9.73 -28.33 3.05
N PHE A 111 -9.93 -27.22 2.35
CA PHE A 111 -8.90 -26.65 1.49
C PHE A 111 -7.67 -26.19 2.29
N LEU A 112 -7.82 -25.55 3.45
CA LEU A 112 -6.69 -25.05 4.24
C LEU A 112 -5.92 -26.16 4.96
N GLU A 113 -6.59 -27.26 5.32
CA GLU A 113 -5.98 -28.37 6.05
C GLU A 113 -4.81 -28.98 5.28
N ARG A 114 -3.69 -29.20 5.98
CA ARG A 114 -2.46 -29.83 5.48
C ARG A 114 -1.79 -29.13 4.28
N ARG A 115 -2.31 -27.99 3.81
CA ARG A 115 -1.68 -27.18 2.77
C ARG A 115 -0.49 -26.41 3.30
N ASN A 116 0.54 -26.32 2.47
CA ASN A 116 1.69 -25.47 2.73
C ASN A 116 1.62 -24.18 1.89
N PHE A 117 1.93 -23.06 2.54
CA PHE A 117 1.84 -21.72 1.96
C PHE A 117 3.21 -21.09 1.85
N LEU A 118 3.51 -20.40 0.75
CA LEU A 118 4.57 -19.39 0.72
C LEU A 118 3.93 -18.01 0.70
N ILE A 119 4.26 -17.17 1.69
CA ILE A 119 3.69 -15.84 1.85
C ILE A 119 4.78 -14.77 1.76
N THR A 120 4.66 -13.87 0.80
CA THR A 120 5.48 -12.64 0.75
C THR A 120 4.78 -11.50 1.48
N GLY A 121 5.55 -10.60 2.09
CA GLY A 121 4.97 -9.48 2.85
C GLY A 121 4.33 -9.93 4.17
N ALA A 122 4.84 -11.02 4.76
CA ALA A 122 4.32 -11.66 5.98
C ALA A 122 4.13 -10.71 7.17
N THR A 123 4.94 -9.66 7.30
CA THR A 123 4.83 -8.68 8.38
C THR A 123 3.89 -7.52 8.08
N GLY A 124 3.25 -7.54 6.90
CA GLY A 124 2.25 -6.57 6.48
C GLY A 124 0.92 -6.70 7.23
N PHE A 125 0.18 -5.60 7.29
CA PHE A 125 -1.06 -5.46 8.06
C PHE A 125 -2.09 -6.57 7.76
N VAL A 126 -2.55 -6.67 6.52
CA VAL A 126 -3.57 -7.66 6.10
C VAL A 126 -3.07 -9.09 6.25
N VAL A 127 -1.80 -9.32 5.93
CA VAL A 127 -1.23 -10.67 5.93
C VAL A 127 -1.15 -11.24 7.34
N LYS A 128 -0.90 -10.40 8.36
CA LYS A 128 -0.98 -10.86 9.75
C LYS A 128 -2.40 -11.27 10.13
N VAL A 129 -3.42 -10.53 9.71
CA VAL A 129 -4.84 -10.88 9.94
C VAL A 129 -5.18 -12.20 9.24
N LEU A 130 -4.70 -12.39 8.00
CA LEU A 130 -4.84 -13.63 7.25
C LEU A 130 -4.19 -14.82 7.97
N ILE A 131 -2.93 -14.69 8.40
CA ILE A 131 -2.20 -15.76 9.12
C ILE A 131 -2.90 -16.07 10.46
N GLU A 132 -3.29 -15.05 11.22
CA GLU A 132 -4.05 -15.24 12.47
C GLU A 132 -5.33 -16.02 12.22
N LYS A 133 -6.10 -15.61 11.22
CA LYS A 133 -7.35 -16.28 10.86
C LYS A 133 -7.08 -17.73 10.55
N ILE A 134 -6.21 -18.04 9.57
CA ILE A 134 -5.86 -19.41 9.16
C ILE A 134 -5.48 -20.28 10.37
N LEU A 135 -4.55 -19.81 11.22
CA LEU A 135 -4.09 -20.57 12.37
C LEU A 135 -5.18 -20.79 13.43
N ARG A 136 -6.09 -19.84 13.60
CA ARG A 136 -7.18 -19.92 14.59
C ARG A 136 -8.26 -20.91 14.17
N ILE A 137 -8.60 -20.93 12.88
CA ILE A 137 -9.74 -21.70 12.35
C ILE A 137 -9.36 -23.03 11.69
N ALA A 138 -8.12 -23.20 11.23
CA ALA A 138 -7.59 -24.40 10.60
C ALA A 138 -6.23 -24.78 11.22
N PRO A 139 -6.20 -25.25 12.48
CA PRO A 139 -4.95 -25.55 13.19
C PRO A 139 -4.14 -26.69 12.53
N ASP A 140 -4.78 -27.52 11.71
CA ASP A 140 -4.15 -28.60 10.94
C ASP A 140 -3.57 -28.13 9.60
N VAL A 141 -3.51 -26.82 9.36
CA VAL A 141 -2.72 -26.24 8.26
C VAL A 141 -1.28 -26.74 8.30
N GLY A 142 -0.67 -26.92 7.13
CA GLY A 142 0.73 -27.30 7.00
C GLY A 142 1.69 -26.17 7.39
N LYS A 143 2.87 -26.16 6.77
CA LYS A 143 3.87 -25.11 6.97
C LYS A 143 3.49 -23.83 6.23
N ILE A 144 3.64 -22.70 6.89
CA ILE A 144 3.54 -21.37 6.31
C ILE A 144 4.95 -20.79 6.23
N PHE A 145 5.54 -20.86 5.04
CA PHE A 145 6.82 -20.25 4.71
C PHE A 145 6.65 -18.74 4.58
N LEU A 146 7.32 -17.99 5.46
CA LEU A 146 7.22 -16.54 5.53
C LEU A 146 8.46 -15.90 4.93
N LEU A 147 8.34 -15.27 3.76
CA LEU A 147 9.47 -14.53 3.17
C LEU A 147 9.70 -13.23 3.95
N ILE A 148 10.83 -13.15 4.65
CA ILE A 148 11.24 -12.05 5.51
C ILE A 148 12.52 -11.42 4.98
N LYS A 149 12.44 -10.12 4.67
CA LYS A 149 13.62 -9.30 4.36
C LYS A 149 14.48 -9.13 5.60
N ALA A 150 15.62 -9.81 5.66
CA ALA A 150 16.56 -9.76 6.77
C ALA A 150 18.00 -9.94 6.29
N LYS A 151 18.95 -9.56 7.14
CA LYS A 151 20.39 -9.69 6.87
C LYS A 151 20.86 -11.16 6.86
N ASP A 152 20.26 -11.99 7.70
CA ASP A 152 20.59 -13.39 7.94
C ASP A 152 19.34 -14.13 8.47
N GLU A 153 19.44 -15.45 8.57
CA GLU A 153 18.36 -16.35 9.00
C GLU A 153 17.92 -16.09 10.44
N GLN A 154 18.88 -15.76 11.32
CA GLN A 154 18.58 -15.44 12.72
C GLN A 154 17.74 -14.16 12.81
N ALA A 155 18.13 -13.10 12.10
CA ALA A 155 17.36 -11.87 12.04
C ALA A 155 15.98 -12.09 11.39
N ALA A 156 15.84 -13.02 10.43
CA ALA A 156 14.53 -13.39 9.90
C ALA A 156 13.64 -14.05 10.98
N MET A 157 14.21 -14.97 11.76
CA MET A 157 13.52 -15.62 12.89
C MET A 157 13.13 -14.61 13.97
N ASP A 158 14.04 -13.71 14.37
CA ASP A 158 13.79 -12.68 15.37
C ASP A 158 12.62 -11.77 14.93
N ARG A 159 12.60 -11.37 13.65
CA ARG A 159 11.48 -10.60 13.10
C ARG A 159 10.15 -11.36 13.13
N VAL A 160 10.14 -12.68 12.89
CA VAL A 160 8.90 -13.48 13.03
C VAL A 160 8.44 -13.52 14.49
N LYS A 161 9.37 -13.70 15.43
CA LYS A 161 9.06 -13.69 16.87
C LYS A 161 8.50 -12.33 17.31
N ASP A 162 9.17 -11.25 16.95
CA ASP A 162 8.83 -9.90 17.43
C ASP A 162 7.61 -9.32 16.72
N GLU A 163 7.55 -9.45 15.38
CA GLU A 163 6.53 -8.78 14.58
C GLU A 163 5.25 -9.62 14.44
N ILE A 164 5.31 -10.95 14.58
CA ILE A 164 4.17 -11.85 14.36
C ILE A 164 3.79 -12.53 15.68
N ILE A 165 4.65 -13.40 16.24
CA ILE A 165 4.31 -14.22 17.41
C ILE A 165 4.01 -13.34 18.64
N GLY A 166 4.80 -12.29 18.87
CA GLY A 166 4.60 -11.31 19.95
C GLY A 166 3.53 -10.26 19.67
N CYS A 167 2.87 -10.31 18.50
CA CYS A 167 1.87 -9.30 18.15
C CYS A 167 0.53 -9.57 18.86
N GLU A 168 -0.03 -8.51 19.47
CA GLU A 168 -1.33 -8.55 20.17
C GLU A 168 -2.48 -9.10 19.31
N LEU A 169 -2.38 -9.03 17.98
CA LEU A 169 -3.33 -9.65 17.07
C LEU A 169 -3.55 -11.13 17.38
N PHE A 170 -2.48 -11.85 17.72
CA PHE A 170 -2.50 -13.29 17.95
C PHE A 170 -2.90 -13.67 19.39
N LYS A 171 -3.39 -12.71 20.19
CA LYS A 171 -3.76 -12.95 21.60
C LYS A 171 -4.81 -14.05 21.77
N CYS A 172 -5.73 -14.23 20.81
CA CYS A 172 -6.75 -15.27 20.88
C CYS A 172 -6.12 -16.67 20.75
N LEU A 173 -5.10 -16.82 19.90
CA LEU A 173 -4.29 -18.03 19.82
C LEU A 173 -3.44 -18.22 21.07
N GLN A 174 -2.84 -17.14 21.59
CA GLN A 174 -2.06 -17.19 22.83
C GLN A 174 -2.92 -17.67 24.02
N GLN A 175 -4.15 -17.19 24.12
CA GLN A 175 -5.11 -17.65 25.15
C GLN A 175 -5.54 -19.11 24.93
N LYS A 176 -5.73 -19.52 23.68
CA LYS A 176 -6.13 -20.90 23.32
C LYS A 176 -5.06 -21.93 23.66
N TYR A 177 -3.79 -21.64 23.35
CA TYR A 177 -2.68 -22.60 23.48
C TYR A 177 -1.86 -22.44 24.76
N GLY A 178 -2.01 -21.32 25.50
CA GLY A 178 -1.33 -21.12 26.78
C GLY A 178 0.20 -21.24 26.66
N GLU A 179 0.79 -22.13 27.46
CA GLU A 179 2.24 -22.40 27.46
C GLU A 179 2.74 -22.98 26.13
N GLU A 180 1.88 -23.72 25.40
CA GLU A 180 2.21 -24.32 24.10
C GLU A 180 2.12 -23.33 22.93
N TYR A 181 1.71 -22.08 23.17
CA TYR A 181 1.50 -21.09 22.11
C TYR A 181 2.73 -20.88 21.22
N THR A 182 3.89 -20.69 21.83
CA THR A 182 5.13 -20.42 21.06
C THR A 182 5.51 -21.64 20.21
N ASP A 183 5.39 -22.84 20.78
CA ASP A 183 5.73 -24.10 20.10
C ASP A 183 4.74 -24.38 18.95
N PHE A 184 3.45 -24.16 19.18
CA PHE A 184 2.43 -24.23 18.12
C PHE A 184 2.77 -23.27 16.97
N MET A 185 3.03 -22.00 17.26
CA MET A 185 3.35 -21.00 16.25
C MET A 185 4.62 -21.37 15.47
N LEU A 186 5.69 -21.78 16.14
CA LEU A 186 6.95 -22.18 15.49
C LEU A 186 6.86 -23.51 14.74
N SER A 187 5.91 -24.38 15.10
CA SER A 187 5.62 -25.60 14.33
C SER A 187 4.99 -25.31 12.97
N LYS A 188 4.28 -24.18 12.83
CA LYS A 188 3.57 -23.77 11.61
C LYS A 188 4.33 -22.73 10.80
N LEU A 189 4.94 -21.76 11.45
CA LEU A 189 5.59 -20.62 10.80
C LEU A 189 7.07 -20.90 10.54
N VAL A 190 7.45 -20.94 9.26
CA VAL A 190 8.84 -21.17 8.83
C VAL A 190 9.41 -19.87 8.26
N PRO A 191 10.33 -19.17 8.96
CA PRO A 191 10.97 -17.98 8.43
C PRO A 191 11.85 -18.32 7.23
N VAL A 192 11.72 -17.53 6.16
CA VAL A 192 12.52 -17.64 4.94
C VAL A 192 13.21 -16.30 4.72
N LYS A 193 14.53 -16.23 4.98
CA LYS A 193 15.29 -15.01 4.64
C LYS A 193 15.25 -14.80 3.12
N GLY A 194 14.84 -13.62 2.69
CA GLY A 194 14.82 -13.27 1.27
C GLY A 194 14.24 -11.89 0.97
N ASP A 195 14.46 -11.42 -0.25
CA ASP A 195 13.99 -10.16 -0.78
C ASP A 195 13.42 -10.38 -2.18
N ILE A 196 12.16 -10.00 -2.41
CA ILE A 196 11.47 -10.18 -3.70
C ILE A 196 12.16 -9.46 -4.86
N ARG A 197 13.04 -8.51 -4.57
CA ARG A 197 13.83 -7.75 -5.55
C ARG A 197 15.04 -8.52 -6.07
N GLU A 198 15.43 -9.61 -5.42
CA GLU A 198 16.57 -10.45 -5.79
C GLU A 198 16.16 -11.62 -6.69
N SER A 199 17.12 -12.19 -7.42
CA SER A 199 16.93 -13.45 -8.17
C SER A 199 16.61 -14.59 -7.20
N ASN A 200 15.65 -15.46 -7.56
CA ASN A 200 15.10 -16.50 -6.66
C ASN A 200 14.74 -15.96 -5.26
N MET A 201 14.40 -14.66 -5.18
CA MET A 201 14.00 -13.95 -3.98
C MET A 201 15.09 -13.94 -2.91
N GLY A 202 16.35 -14.19 -3.27
CA GLY A 202 17.45 -14.30 -2.32
C GLY A 202 17.34 -15.48 -1.33
N ILE A 203 16.49 -16.47 -1.66
CA ILE A 203 16.28 -17.70 -0.88
C ILE A 203 17.43 -18.66 -1.16
N GLY A 204 18.00 -19.26 -0.10
CA GLY A 204 19.05 -20.26 -0.25
C GLY A 204 18.56 -21.55 -0.93
N ASP A 205 19.43 -22.17 -1.74
CA ASP A 205 19.07 -23.28 -2.64
C ASP A 205 18.34 -24.45 -1.97
N ASN A 206 18.76 -24.85 -0.75
CA ASN A 206 18.13 -25.95 -0.02
C ASN A 206 16.67 -25.63 0.33
N LEU A 207 16.42 -24.42 0.82
CA LEU A 207 15.07 -23.98 1.22
C LEU A 207 14.21 -23.70 -0.01
N LEU A 208 14.81 -23.16 -1.08
CA LEU A 208 14.15 -23.00 -2.36
C LEU A 208 13.68 -24.35 -2.92
N HIS A 209 14.55 -25.37 -2.89
CA HIS A 209 14.19 -26.73 -3.28
C HIS A 209 13.03 -27.25 -2.42
N GLN A 210 13.09 -27.13 -1.10
CA GLN A 210 12.00 -27.54 -0.20
C GLN A 210 10.68 -26.84 -0.57
N ILE A 211 10.69 -25.52 -0.76
CA ILE A 211 9.53 -24.73 -1.17
C ILE A 211 8.93 -25.29 -2.47
N THR A 212 9.75 -25.55 -3.49
CA THR A 212 9.24 -26.10 -4.77
C THR A 212 8.67 -27.51 -4.67
N GLN A 213 9.03 -28.29 -3.64
CA GLN A 213 8.48 -29.64 -3.42
C GLN A 213 7.21 -29.64 -2.55
N GLU A 214 7.10 -28.71 -1.60
CA GLU A 214 6.11 -28.75 -0.54
C GLU A 214 4.96 -27.75 -0.72
N VAL A 215 5.18 -26.59 -1.34
CA VAL A 215 4.20 -25.49 -1.36
C VAL A 215 3.03 -25.77 -2.31
N ASP A 216 1.82 -25.61 -1.77
CA ASP A 216 0.56 -25.77 -2.50
C ASP A 216 -0.01 -24.43 -2.98
N VAL A 217 0.22 -23.35 -2.24
CA VAL A 217 -0.32 -22.01 -2.55
C VAL A 217 0.74 -20.94 -2.30
N ILE A 218 0.91 -20.03 -3.26
CA ILE A 218 1.75 -18.85 -3.10
C ILE A 218 0.86 -17.61 -2.95
N ILE A 219 1.04 -16.87 -1.85
CA ILE A 219 0.35 -15.60 -1.57
C ILE A 219 1.35 -14.46 -1.74
N ASN A 220 1.19 -13.70 -2.81
CA ASN A 220 2.01 -12.54 -3.10
C ASN A 220 1.38 -11.25 -2.57
N SER A 221 1.85 -10.79 -1.41
CA SER A 221 1.43 -9.51 -0.81
C SER A 221 2.53 -8.47 -0.69
N ALA A 222 3.80 -8.85 -0.87
CA ALA A 222 4.91 -7.90 -0.80
C ALA A 222 4.74 -6.84 -1.89
N ALA A 223 4.71 -5.57 -1.47
CA ALA A 223 4.55 -4.43 -2.35
C ALA A 223 5.20 -3.21 -1.71
N ASN A 224 5.61 -2.26 -2.55
CA ASN A 224 5.84 -0.90 -2.12
C ASN A 224 4.52 -0.13 -2.23
N THR A 225 4.02 0.40 -1.12
CA THR A 225 2.73 1.11 -1.04
C THR A 225 2.89 2.63 -0.92
N THR A 226 4.13 3.12 -1.06
CA THR A 226 4.45 4.54 -1.04
C THR A 226 3.96 5.21 -2.31
N LEU A 227 3.10 6.23 -2.17
CA LEU A 227 2.47 6.90 -3.31
C LEU A 227 3.48 7.70 -4.16
N ASP A 228 4.53 8.25 -3.55
CA ASP A 228 5.57 9.09 -4.17
C ASP A 228 6.94 8.38 -4.26
N GLU A 229 6.94 7.06 -4.42
CA GLU A 229 8.16 6.26 -4.45
C GLU A 229 9.00 6.54 -5.71
N ARG A 230 10.31 6.31 -5.59
CA ARG A 230 11.21 6.30 -6.74
C ARG A 230 10.75 5.24 -7.76
N TYR A 231 10.64 5.66 -9.02
CA TYR A 231 9.94 4.86 -10.04
C TYR A 231 10.56 3.47 -10.27
N ASP A 232 11.89 3.38 -10.34
CA ASP A 232 12.62 2.11 -10.44
C ASP A 232 12.32 1.16 -9.27
N THR A 233 12.27 1.68 -8.05
CA THR A 233 12.02 0.89 -6.84
C THR A 233 10.60 0.35 -6.84
N ALA A 234 9.64 1.18 -7.27
CA ALA A 234 8.25 0.77 -7.44
C ALA A 234 8.10 -0.28 -8.55
N LEU A 235 8.75 -0.10 -9.72
CA LEU A 235 8.76 -1.08 -10.82
C LEU A 235 9.35 -2.43 -10.39
N VAL A 236 10.51 -2.44 -9.74
CA VAL A 236 11.14 -3.68 -9.28
C VAL A 236 10.23 -4.43 -8.29
N THR A 237 9.60 -3.70 -7.36
CA THR A 237 8.83 -4.32 -6.27
C THR A 237 7.40 -4.71 -6.69
N ASN A 238 6.72 -3.87 -7.46
CA ASN A 238 5.30 -4.06 -7.77
C ASN A 238 5.04 -4.64 -9.16
N THR A 239 6.01 -4.54 -10.08
CA THR A 239 5.88 -5.03 -11.47
C THR A 239 6.72 -6.27 -11.71
N ILE A 240 8.04 -6.19 -11.45
CA ILE A 240 8.99 -7.27 -11.80
C ILE A 240 8.92 -8.42 -10.79
N ALA A 241 8.91 -8.11 -9.49
CA ALA A 241 8.88 -9.13 -8.44
C ALA A 241 7.69 -10.09 -8.52
N PRO A 242 6.44 -9.66 -8.82
CA PRO A 242 5.34 -10.60 -9.05
C PRO A 242 5.60 -11.60 -10.19
N SER A 243 6.19 -11.17 -11.31
CA SER A 243 6.58 -12.05 -12.42
C SER A 243 7.64 -13.08 -12.01
N ARG A 244 8.64 -12.66 -11.23
CA ARG A 244 9.67 -13.57 -10.71
C ARG A 244 9.08 -14.60 -9.74
N LEU A 245 8.18 -14.18 -8.86
CA LEU A 245 7.52 -15.09 -7.94
C LEU A 245 6.58 -16.05 -8.67
N LEU A 246 5.90 -15.60 -9.72
CA LEU A 246 5.11 -16.45 -10.61
C LEU A 246 5.99 -17.46 -11.37
N SER A 247 7.21 -17.07 -11.74
CA SER A 247 8.20 -18.00 -12.31
C SER A 247 8.64 -19.08 -11.32
N LEU A 248 8.81 -18.73 -10.04
CA LEU A 248 9.01 -19.72 -8.97
C LEU A 248 7.78 -20.64 -8.83
N ALA A 249 6.57 -20.07 -8.91
CA ALA A 249 5.31 -20.80 -8.82
C ALA A 249 5.24 -21.93 -9.86
N LYS A 250 5.62 -21.65 -11.11
CA LYS A 250 5.68 -22.66 -12.19
C LYS A 250 6.61 -23.84 -11.90
N ASN A 251 7.59 -23.66 -11.02
CA ASN A 251 8.53 -24.71 -10.62
C ASN A 251 8.03 -25.52 -9.41
N CYS A 252 6.92 -25.13 -8.77
CA CYS A 252 6.38 -25.79 -7.59
C CYS A 252 5.50 -26.99 -8.00
N LYS A 253 5.89 -28.20 -7.57
CA LYS A 253 5.26 -29.46 -8.03
C LYS A 253 3.83 -29.67 -7.54
N LYS A 254 3.48 -29.08 -6.40
CA LYS A 254 2.16 -29.22 -5.76
C LYS A 254 1.30 -27.97 -5.90
N LEU A 255 1.78 -26.96 -6.64
CA LEU A 255 1.09 -25.68 -6.72
C LEU A 255 -0.31 -25.86 -7.30
N SER A 256 -1.30 -25.43 -6.51
CA SER A 256 -2.71 -25.37 -6.89
C SER A 256 -3.14 -23.94 -7.23
N LEU A 257 -2.53 -22.93 -6.61
CA LEU A 257 -2.95 -21.54 -6.79
C LEU A 257 -1.82 -20.53 -6.55
N PHE A 258 -1.79 -19.49 -7.37
CA PHE A 258 -1.04 -18.27 -7.12
C PHE A 258 -2.00 -17.11 -6.82
N LEU A 259 -1.99 -16.60 -5.59
CA LEU A 259 -2.78 -15.43 -5.20
C LEU A 259 -1.92 -14.17 -5.23
N HIS A 260 -2.44 -13.11 -5.85
CA HIS A 260 -1.84 -11.78 -5.85
C HIS A 260 -2.73 -10.76 -5.14
N LEU A 261 -2.20 -10.10 -4.11
CA LEU A 261 -2.86 -8.95 -3.52
C LEU A 261 -2.53 -7.69 -4.30
N SER A 262 -3.57 -7.07 -4.85
CA SER A 262 -3.51 -5.80 -5.58
C SER A 262 -4.28 -4.72 -4.82
N THR A 263 -4.92 -3.78 -5.52
CA THR A 263 -5.77 -2.74 -4.94
C THR A 263 -6.84 -2.33 -5.94
N THR A 264 -8.02 -1.91 -5.50
CA THR A 264 -9.06 -1.44 -6.43
C THR A 264 -8.62 -0.19 -7.21
N TYR A 265 -7.70 0.59 -6.65
CA TYR A 265 -7.17 1.82 -7.24
C TYR A 265 -6.25 1.62 -8.47
N VAL A 266 -5.92 0.37 -8.82
CA VAL A 266 -5.33 0.06 -10.14
C VAL A 266 -6.23 0.47 -11.30
N ASN A 267 -7.52 0.72 -11.06
CA ASN A 267 -8.43 1.21 -12.07
C ASN A 267 -8.26 2.70 -12.44
N GLY A 268 -7.35 3.41 -11.77
CA GLY A 268 -6.98 4.79 -12.10
C GLY A 268 -8.18 5.75 -12.06
N GLU A 269 -8.17 6.74 -12.94
CA GLU A 269 -9.10 7.89 -12.89
C GLU A 269 -10.47 7.64 -13.54
N ARG A 270 -10.75 6.42 -13.98
CA ARG A 270 -11.99 6.11 -14.70
C ARG A 270 -13.20 6.29 -13.77
N PRO A 271 -14.18 7.13 -14.13
CA PRO A 271 -15.38 7.31 -13.33
C PRO A 271 -16.37 6.15 -13.51
N GLY A 272 -17.37 6.09 -12.63
CA GLY A 272 -18.45 5.12 -12.72
C GLY A 272 -18.15 3.79 -12.03
N ILE A 273 -18.89 2.74 -12.41
CA ILE A 273 -18.78 1.42 -11.77
C ILE A 273 -17.70 0.60 -12.48
N LEU A 274 -16.65 0.24 -11.74
CA LEU A 274 -15.48 -0.48 -12.21
C LEU A 274 -15.61 -1.96 -11.88
N ARG A 275 -15.51 -2.81 -12.91
CA ARG A 275 -15.73 -4.26 -12.82
C ARG A 275 -14.47 -5.03 -12.40
N GLU A 276 -14.67 -6.22 -11.87
CA GLU A 276 -13.64 -7.20 -11.55
C GLU A 276 -13.07 -7.88 -12.81
N LYS A 277 -12.39 -7.10 -13.66
CA LYS A 277 -11.69 -7.58 -14.85
C LYS A 277 -10.17 -7.59 -14.63
N ALA A 278 -9.50 -8.66 -15.04
CA ALA A 278 -8.05 -8.73 -15.14
C ALA A 278 -7.53 -7.77 -16.23
N PHE A 279 -6.31 -7.25 -16.03
CA PHE A 279 -5.65 -6.42 -17.03
C PHE A 279 -5.02 -7.24 -18.14
N GLU A 280 -5.13 -6.78 -19.37
CA GLU A 280 -4.33 -7.23 -20.49
C GLU A 280 -3.09 -6.33 -20.68
N MET A 281 -2.01 -6.88 -21.24
CA MET A 281 -0.83 -6.09 -21.59
C MET A 281 -1.20 -4.98 -22.57
N GLY A 282 -0.65 -3.79 -22.36
CA GLY A 282 -0.96 -2.62 -23.20
C GLY A 282 -2.09 -1.73 -22.67
N GLU A 283 -2.86 -2.18 -21.67
CA GLU A 283 -3.97 -1.38 -21.15
C GLU A 283 -3.49 -0.13 -20.41
N SER A 284 -4.12 1.02 -20.71
CA SER A 284 -4.01 2.26 -19.93
C SER A 284 -5.38 2.58 -19.29
N ARG A 285 -5.48 3.66 -18.52
CA ARG A 285 -6.73 4.14 -17.92
C ARG A 285 -7.33 5.36 -18.62
N ILE A 286 -6.63 5.91 -19.60
CA ILE A 286 -7.13 6.99 -20.47
C ILE A 286 -7.92 6.38 -21.64
N ASP A 287 -8.76 7.19 -22.30
CA ASP A 287 -9.44 6.79 -23.51
C ASP A 287 -8.43 6.55 -24.65
N SER A 288 -8.59 5.39 -25.31
CA SER A 288 -7.68 4.80 -26.30
C SER A 288 -7.59 5.55 -27.64
N SER A 289 -8.40 6.59 -27.83
CA SER A 289 -8.50 7.31 -29.11
C SER A 289 -7.29 8.21 -29.42
N THR A 290 -6.45 8.55 -28.43
CA THR A 290 -5.41 9.58 -28.61
C THR A 290 -4.01 9.21 -28.14
N GLN A 291 -3.76 8.00 -27.62
CA GLN A 291 -2.46 7.69 -27.01
C GLN A 291 -1.98 6.26 -27.19
N SER A 292 -0.65 6.09 -27.26
CA SER A 292 0.01 4.79 -27.38
C SER A 292 -0.32 3.86 -26.22
N LYS A 293 -0.46 2.56 -26.51
CA LYS A 293 -0.59 1.50 -25.50
C LYS A 293 0.58 1.55 -24.51
N LEU A 294 0.31 1.19 -23.25
CA LEU A 294 1.34 1.09 -22.22
C LEU A 294 2.28 -0.09 -22.51
N ASP A 295 3.56 0.18 -22.76
CA ASP A 295 4.57 -0.88 -22.85
C ASP A 295 5.31 -0.99 -21.51
N VAL A 296 4.97 -2.02 -20.74
CA VAL A 296 5.54 -2.27 -19.40
C VAL A 296 7.06 -2.51 -19.48
N HIS A 297 7.54 -3.19 -20.52
CA HIS A 297 8.97 -3.44 -20.67
C HIS A 297 9.72 -2.15 -21.02
N HIS A 298 9.12 -1.30 -21.84
CA HIS A 298 9.65 0.03 -22.11
C HIS A 298 9.75 0.90 -20.85
N GLU A 299 8.75 0.89 -19.95
CA GLU A 299 8.84 1.62 -18.68
C GLU A 299 10.00 1.12 -17.79
N ILE A 300 10.23 -0.20 -17.78
CA ILE A 300 11.35 -0.80 -17.04
C ILE A 300 12.70 -0.37 -17.63
N SER A 301 12.84 -0.40 -18.96
CA SER A 301 14.04 0.07 -19.66
C SER A 301 14.26 1.56 -19.40
N LEU A 302 13.22 2.39 -19.51
CA LEU A 302 13.29 3.83 -19.25
C LEU A 302 13.85 4.12 -17.85
N ALA A 303 13.32 3.47 -16.82
CA ALA A 303 13.81 3.67 -15.45
C ALA A 303 15.28 3.23 -15.29
N SER A 304 15.70 2.16 -15.97
CA SER A 304 17.08 1.67 -15.95
C SER A 304 18.03 2.64 -16.66
N ASP A 305 17.67 3.11 -17.86
CA ASP A 305 18.46 4.06 -18.64
C ASP A 305 18.68 5.37 -17.87
N LEU A 306 17.66 5.84 -17.14
CA LEU A 306 17.76 7.04 -16.30
C LEU A 306 18.74 6.86 -15.14
N ILE A 307 18.83 5.66 -14.56
CA ILE A 307 19.81 5.36 -13.50
C ILE A 307 21.23 5.39 -14.06
N GLU A 308 21.43 4.88 -15.27
CA GLU A 308 22.75 4.79 -15.90
C GLU A 308 23.25 6.14 -16.46
N THR A 309 22.33 6.99 -16.93
CA THR A 309 22.67 8.24 -17.63
C THR A 309 22.73 9.48 -16.74
N LEU A 310 21.98 9.52 -15.64
CA LEU A 310 21.92 10.70 -14.76
C LEU A 310 23.03 10.70 -13.69
N PRO A 311 23.48 11.89 -13.24
CA PRO A 311 24.33 12.00 -12.06
C PRO A 311 23.68 11.33 -10.83
N PRO A 312 24.42 10.54 -10.02
CA PRO A 312 23.84 9.77 -8.92
C PRO A 312 23.03 10.57 -7.88
N ASN A 313 23.38 11.85 -7.69
CA ASN A 313 22.69 12.77 -6.78
C ASN A 313 21.33 13.25 -7.32
N GLU A 314 21.11 13.20 -8.64
CA GLU A 314 19.87 13.65 -9.29
C GLU A 314 18.86 12.51 -9.49
N VAL A 315 19.36 11.26 -9.60
CA VAL A 315 18.55 10.05 -9.82
C VAL A 315 17.34 9.96 -8.88
N PRO A 316 17.44 10.15 -7.55
CA PRO A 316 16.30 9.98 -6.66
C PRO A 316 15.14 10.93 -6.97
N GLN A 317 15.45 12.21 -7.15
CA GLN A 317 14.43 13.23 -7.41
C GLN A 317 13.84 13.05 -8.81
N LYS A 318 14.69 12.79 -9.81
CA LYS A 318 14.24 12.68 -11.20
C LYS A 318 13.34 11.47 -11.42
N LEU A 319 13.63 10.33 -10.80
CA LEU A 319 12.78 9.14 -10.90
C LEU A 319 11.44 9.32 -10.20
N LYS A 320 11.35 10.09 -9.11
CA LYS A 320 10.05 10.43 -8.50
C LYS A 320 9.20 11.28 -9.45
N GLU A 321 9.80 12.31 -10.06
CA GLU A 321 9.14 13.19 -11.02
C GLU A 321 8.66 12.43 -12.25
N ILE A 322 9.54 11.62 -12.85
CA ILE A 322 9.23 10.84 -14.04
C ILE A 322 8.15 9.82 -13.73
N GLY A 323 8.26 9.06 -12.63
CA GLY A 323 7.22 8.09 -12.25
C GLY A 323 5.84 8.72 -12.14
N LEU A 324 5.72 9.87 -11.46
CA LEU A 324 4.44 10.57 -11.35
C LEU A 324 3.93 11.06 -12.71
N ALA A 325 4.82 11.58 -13.56
CA ALA A 325 4.47 12.00 -14.91
C ALA A 325 3.98 10.82 -15.77
N ARG A 326 4.65 9.65 -15.69
CA ARG A 326 4.23 8.43 -16.40
C ARG A 326 2.89 7.90 -15.90
N ALA A 327 2.68 7.87 -14.59
CA ALA A 327 1.39 7.45 -14.02
C ALA A 327 0.23 8.30 -14.58
N ARG A 328 0.35 9.63 -14.51
CA ARG A 328 -0.65 10.56 -15.06
C ARG A 328 -0.80 10.41 -16.57
N MET A 329 0.31 10.26 -17.29
CA MET A 329 0.33 10.05 -18.73
C MET A 329 -0.47 8.83 -19.17
N TYR A 330 -0.65 7.82 -18.32
CA TYR A 330 -1.47 6.65 -18.64
C TYR A 330 -2.75 6.53 -17.80
N GLY A 331 -3.13 7.58 -17.06
CA GLY A 331 -4.43 7.70 -16.39
C GLY A 331 -4.47 7.11 -14.97
N TRP A 332 -3.32 7.02 -14.31
CA TRP A 332 -3.21 6.70 -12.89
C TRP A 332 -2.79 7.92 -12.07
N GLN A 333 -3.31 8.01 -10.86
CA GLN A 333 -3.08 9.16 -9.98
C GLN A 333 -1.65 9.21 -9.44
N ASN A 334 -1.01 8.03 -9.28
CA ASN A 334 0.32 7.90 -8.71
C ASN A 334 1.04 6.62 -9.18
N VAL A 335 2.33 6.56 -8.85
CA VAL A 335 3.24 5.48 -9.24
C VAL A 335 2.81 4.13 -8.66
N TYR A 336 2.30 4.12 -7.43
CA TYR A 336 1.85 2.89 -6.78
C TYR A 336 0.73 2.21 -7.58
N GLN A 337 -0.32 2.95 -7.93
CA GLN A 337 -1.44 2.40 -8.70
C GLN A 337 -1.01 1.87 -10.07
N MET A 338 -0.19 2.65 -10.79
CA MET A 338 0.32 2.25 -12.10
C MET A 338 1.18 0.99 -12.02
N THR A 339 2.12 0.93 -11.08
CA THR A 339 3.03 -0.22 -10.96
C THR A 339 2.33 -1.48 -10.46
N LYS A 340 1.29 -1.36 -9.63
CA LYS A 340 0.41 -2.50 -9.30
C LYS A 340 -0.38 -2.99 -10.51
N ALA A 341 -0.93 -2.09 -11.33
CA ALA A 341 -1.60 -2.47 -12.56
C ALA A 341 -0.64 -3.18 -13.54
N MET A 342 0.58 -2.68 -13.70
CA MET A 342 1.62 -3.34 -14.50
C MET A 342 1.99 -4.71 -13.95
N GLY A 343 2.07 -4.89 -12.62
CA GLY A 343 2.24 -6.20 -12.00
C GLY A 343 1.14 -7.20 -12.35
N GLU A 344 -0.12 -6.75 -12.38
CA GLU A 344 -1.24 -7.58 -12.83
C GLU A 344 -1.14 -7.96 -14.31
N MET A 345 -0.74 -7.01 -15.17
CA MET A 345 -0.52 -7.28 -16.60
C MET A 345 0.57 -8.32 -16.82
N MET A 346 1.69 -8.19 -16.10
CA MET A 346 2.79 -9.16 -16.14
C MET A 346 2.34 -10.54 -15.69
N ILE A 347 1.58 -10.63 -14.58
CA ILE A 347 1.04 -11.91 -14.11
C ILE A 347 0.14 -12.53 -15.16
N ASN A 348 -0.81 -11.77 -15.71
CA ASN A 348 -1.76 -12.30 -16.68
C ASN A 348 -1.07 -12.76 -17.98
N ALA A 349 -0.08 -12.00 -18.46
CA ALA A 349 0.68 -12.35 -19.65
C ALA A 349 1.57 -13.58 -19.45
N GLU A 350 2.13 -13.76 -18.26
CA GLU A 350 3.16 -14.76 -18.03
C GLU A 350 2.67 -16.03 -17.32
N ARG A 351 1.49 -16.06 -16.69
CA ARG A 351 1.05 -17.19 -15.84
C ARG A 351 1.08 -18.57 -16.50
N GLY A 352 0.91 -18.66 -17.82
CA GLY A 352 0.76 -19.94 -18.51
C GLY A 352 -0.39 -20.75 -17.90
N GLY A 353 -0.13 -22.00 -17.51
CA GLY A 353 -1.13 -22.87 -16.89
C GLY A 353 -1.40 -22.64 -15.40
N VAL A 354 -0.69 -21.73 -14.72
CA VAL A 354 -0.87 -21.50 -13.29
C VAL A 354 -2.22 -20.82 -13.02
N PRO A 355 -3.11 -21.40 -12.18
CA PRO A 355 -4.32 -20.73 -11.72
C PRO A 355 -3.97 -19.49 -10.89
N VAL A 356 -4.63 -18.37 -11.18
CA VAL A 356 -4.36 -17.09 -10.52
C VAL A 356 -5.63 -16.49 -9.91
N VAL A 357 -5.52 -16.02 -8.68
CA VAL A 357 -6.52 -15.15 -8.06
C VAL A 357 -5.89 -13.79 -7.77
N ILE A 358 -6.55 -12.72 -8.19
CA ILE A 358 -6.19 -11.35 -7.83
C ILE A 358 -7.25 -10.80 -6.88
N VAL A 359 -6.86 -10.46 -5.65
CA VAL A 359 -7.74 -9.76 -4.72
C VAL A 359 -7.33 -8.29 -4.66
N ARG A 360 -8.27 -7.40 -4.95
CA ARG A 360 -8.13 -5.95 -4.93
C ARG A 360 -8.96 -5.37 -3.78
N PRO A 361 -8.36 -5.17 -2.61
CA PRO A 361 -9.00 -4.39 -1.55
C PRO A 361 -9.02 -2.88 -1.87
N SER A 362 -10.03 -2.19 -1.33
CA SER A 362 -10.08 -0.72 -1.25
C SER A 362 -9.26 -0.18 -0.07
N MET A 363 -9.64 0.94 0.56
CA MET A 363 -8.89 1.47 1.70
C MET A 363 -9.11 0.56 2.92
N ILE A 364 -8.04 -0.14 3.31
CA ILE A 364 -8.11 -1.13 4.39
C ILE A 364 -7.92 -0.44 5.73
N GLU A 365 -8.92 -0.57 6.59
CA GLU A 365 -8.90 -0.05 7.96
C GLU A 365 -8.87 -1.17 9.00
N SER A 366 -8.98 -0.81 10.28
CA SER A 366 -8.93 -1.74 11.42
C SER A 366 -9.85 -2.96 11.25
N THR A 367 -9.57 -4.03 12.00
CA THR A 367 -10.51 -5.17 12.08
C THR A 367 -11.87 -4.72 12.61
N SER A 368 -12.94 -5.22 12.01
CA SER A 368 -14.30 -4.93 12.46
C SER A 368 -14.75 -5.84 13.60
N GLN A 369 -14.39 -7.12 13.54
CA GLN A 369 -14.84 -8.15 14.48
C GLN A 369 -13.70 -9.08 14.88
N GLU A 370 -12.95 -9.61 13.91
CA GLU A 370 -12.03 -10.71 14.15
C GLU A 370 -10.55 -10.34 14.02
N PRO A 371 -9.65 -10.96 14.80
CA PRO A 371 -9.93 -11.79 15.98
C PRO A 371 -10.50 -11.00 17.17
N PHE A 372 -10.42 -9.68 17.09
CA PHE A 372 -11.11 -8.74 17.97
C PHE A 372 -11.26 -7.40 17.23
N PRO A 373 -12.26 -6.58 17.59
CA PRO A 373 -12.50 -5.30 16.93
C PRO A 373 -11.37 -4.28 17.19
N GLY A 374 -11.09 -3.45 16.19
CA GLY A 374 -10.25 -2.27 16.30
C GLY A 374 -8.74 -2.52 16.17
N TRP A 375 -8.30 -3.73 15.85
CA TRP A 375 -6.87 -3.97 15.65
C TRP A 375 -6.39 -3.32 14.35
N ILE A 376 -5.31 -2.56 14.46
CA ILE A 376 -4.72 -1.82 13.33
C ILE A 376 -3.20 -1.76 13.47
N GLN A 377 -2.48 -1.84 12.35
CA GLN A 377 -1.02 -1.72 12.32
C GLN A 377 -0.59 -0.42 11.64
N GLY A 378 -0.17 0.54 12.47
CA GLY A 378 0.29 1.86 12.02
C GLY A 378 -0.83 2.70 11.41
N TYR A 379 -0.48 3.89 10.94
CA TYR A 379 -1.44 4.81 10.30
C TYR A 379 -1.84 4.31 8.91
N ARG A 380 -3.13 4.21 8.64
CA ARG A 380 -3.75 3.95 7.34
C ARG A 380 -4.03 5.25 6.59
N VAL A 381 -4.68 5.16 5.44
CA VAL A 381 -4.84 6.31 4.55
C VAL A 381 -5.74 7.37 5.20
N LEU A 382 -6.80 6.99 5.91
CA LEU A 382 -7.71 7.99 6.50
C LEU A 382 -7.23 8.53 7.85
N ASP A 383 -6.45 7.75 8.59
CA ASP A 383 -6.01 8.09 9.95
C ASP A 383 -5.37 9.47 10.10
N PRO A 384 -4.49 9.94 9.18
CA PRO A 384 -3.92 11.28 9.29
C PRO A 384 -4.97 12.39 9.23
N LEU A 385 -6.04 12.22 8.45
CA LEU A 385 -7.14 13.18 8.37
C LEU A 385 -7.97 13.16 9.66
N ILE A 386 -8.39 11.97 10.09
CA ILE A 386 -9.19 11.75 11.31
C ILE A 386 -8.47 12.33 12.53
N LEU A 387 -7.17 12.04 12.69
CA LEU A 387 -6.40 12.51 13.83
C LEU A 387 -6.01 13.97 13.76
N SER A 388 -5.82 14.52 12.56
CA SER A 388 -5.59 15.97 12.41
C SER A 388 -6.85 16.74 12.77
N TYR A 389 -8.02 16.20 12.42
CA TYR A 389 -9.30 16.74 12.81
C TYR A 389 -9.51 16.67 14.34
N GLY A 390 -9.35 15.49 14.95
CA GLY A 390 -9.47 15.33 16.41
C GLY A 390 -8.46 16.13 17.24
N LYS A 391 -7.35 16.57 16.62
CA LYS A 391 -6.36 17.48 17.23
C LYS A 391 -6.69 18.96 17.04
N GLY A 392 -7.85 19.30 16.46
CA GLY A 392 -8.26 20.68 16.16
C GLY A 392 -7.37 21.37 15.10
N ARG A 393 -6.60 20.59 14.33
CA ARG A 393 -5.62 21.09 13.35
C ARG A 393 -6.12 21.09 11.91
N LEU A 394 -7.29 20.50 11.68
CA LEU A 394 -7.92 20.41 10.37
C LEU A 394 -9.32 21.02 10.42
N PRO A 395 -9.44 22.36 10.52
CA PRO A 395 -10.75 23.03 10.63
C PRO A 395 -11.51 23.07 9.29
N GLY A 396 -10.88 22.60 8.21
CA GLY A 396 -11.47 22.47 6.89
C GLY A 396 -10.57 21.62 5.99
N PHE A 397 -11.08 21.14 4.87
CA PHE A 397 -10.30 20.32 3.93
C PHE A 397 -10.74 20.47 2.46
N LEU A 398 -9.79 20.21 1.56
CA LEU A 398 -10.02 20.16 0.11
C LEU A 398 -10.70 18.83 -0.26
N VAL A 399 -12.02 18.85 -0.44
CA VAL A 399 -12.83 17.65 -0.67
C VAL A 399 -14.20 17.99 -1.23
N ASP A 400 -14.74 17.10 -2.07
CA ASP A 400 -16.17 17.07 -2.35
C ASP A 400 -16.84 16.22 -1.25
N PRO A 401 -17.71 16.80 -0.40
CA PRO A 401 -18.31 16.09 0.72
C PRO A 401 -19.19 14.90 0.30
N SER A 402 -19.65 14.88 -0.95
CA SER A 402 -20.44 13.79 -1.53
C SER A 402 -19.60 12.63 -2.10
N THR A 403 -18.28 12.80 -2.18
CA THR A 403 -17.36 11.74 -2.63
C THR A 403 -17.50 10.53 -1.72
N VAL A 404 -17.71 9.37 -2.34
CA VAL A 404 -17.74 8.09 -1.63
C VAL A 404 -16.30 7.66 -1.32
N VAL A 405 -16.03 7.43 -0.05
CA VAL A 405 -14.76 6.88 0.43
C VAL A 405 -14.93 5.38 0.61
N ASP A 406 -14.23 4.60 -0.23
CA ASP A 406 -14.35 3.15 -0.20
C ASP A 406 -13.41 2.54 0.85
N VAL A 407 -14.02 2.11 1.96
CA VAL A 407 -13.36 1.51 3.11
C VAL A 407 -13.73 0.02 3.23
N VAL A 408 -12.78 -0.79 3.67
CA VAL A 408 -12.97 -2.21 3.96
C VAL A 408 -12.20 -2.61 5.25
N PRO A 409 -12.82 -3.29 6.22
CA PRO A 409 -12.11 -3.82 7.39
C PRO A 409 -11.13 -4.95 7.04
N ALA A 410 -9.98 -5.00 7.72
CA ALA A 410 -8.92 -5.95 7.41
C ALA A 410 -9.30 -7.43 7.56
N ASP A 411 -10.20 -7.76 8.50
CA ASP A 411 -10.71 -9.11 8.73
C ASP A 411 -11.63 -9.58 7.59
N LEU A 412 -12.45 -8.69 7.04
CA LEU A 412 -13.27 -9.02 5.87
C LEU A 412 -12.40 -9.22 4.63
N VAL A 413 -11.33 -8.42 4.45
CA VAL A 413 -10.35 -8.67 3.38
C VAL A 413 -9.71 -10.04 3.53
N ALA A 414 -9.32 -10.44 4.75
CA ALA A 414 -8.76 -11.77 5.01
C ALA A 414 -9.75 -12.89 4.65
N ASN A 415 -11.04 -12.71 4.96
CA ASN A 415 -12.08 -13.69 4.61
C ASN A 415 -12.27 -13.80 3.09
N VAL A 416 -12.26 -12.68 2.34
CA VAL A 416 -12.31 -12.69 0.87
C VAL A 416 -11.11 -13.44 0.28
N ILE A 417 -9.91 -13.20 0.82
CA ILE A 417 -8.70 -13.91 0.39
C ILE A 417 -8.86 -15.42 0.60
N ILE A 418 -9.27 -15.85 1.80
CA ILE A 418 -9.39 -17.26 2.14
C ILE A 418 -10.46 -17.96 1.29
N ALA A 419 -11.65 -17.36 1.16
CA ALA A 419 -12.74 -17.95 0.39
C ALA A 419 -12.38 -18.04 -1.11
N ALA A 420 -11.77 -16.99 -1.68
CA ALA A 420 -11.34 -17.00 -3.07
C ALA A 420 -10.21 -18.02 -3.31
N MET A 421 -9.29 -18.17 -2.34
CA MET A 421 -8.26 -19.21 -2.40
C MET A 421 -8.86 -20.60 -2.42
N ALA A 422 -9.80 -20.90 -1.53
CA ALA A 422 -10.42 -22.22 -1.46
C ALA A 422 -11.21 -22.54 -2.72
N LYS A 423 -11.97 -21.57 -3.24
CA LYS A 423 -12.77 -21.76 -4.45
C LYS A 423 -11.92 -22.11 -5.67
N HIS A 424 -10.78 -21.44 -5.83
CA HIS A 424 -9.95 -21.58 -7.03
C HIS A 424 -8.79 -22.55 -6.87
N GLY A 425 -8.33 -22.80 -5.66
CA GLY A 425 -7.28 -23.79 -5.38
C GLY A 425 -7.78 -25.24 -5.41
N THR A 426 -9.09 -25.46 -5.43
CA THR A 426 -9.72 -26.77 -5.66
C THR A 426 -10.17 -26.96 -7.12
N ALA A 427 -10.25 -25.87 -7.90
CA ALA A 427 -10.72 -25.91 -9.28
C ALA A 427 -9.67 -26.52 -10.22
N ALA A 428 -10.13 -27.33 -11.18
CA ALA A 428 -9.26 -27.89 -12.22
C ALA A 428 -8.92 -26.89 -13.35
N SER A 429 -9.50 -25.69 -13.35
CA SER A 429 -9.37 -24.71 -14.44
C SER A 429 -8.19 -23.76 -14.24
N SER A 430 -7.35 -23.62 -15.28
CA SER A 430 -6.20 -22.69 -15.33
C SER A 430 -6.59 -21.24 -15.68
N GLY A 431 -7.49 -20.67 -14.87
CA GLY A 431 -8.07 -19.34 -15.04
C GLY A 431 -7.34 -18.20 -14.32
N ILE A 432 -7.85 -16.98 -14.52
CA ILE A 432 -7.52 -15.80 -13.74
C ILE A 432 -8.82 -15.16 -13.24
N ASP A 433 -8.95 -15.07 -11.93
CA ASP A 433 -10.15 -14.54 -11.27
C ASP A 433 -9.80 -13.30 -10.45
N VAL A 434 -10.64 -12.28 -10.55
CA VAL A 434 -10.44 -11.01 -9.86
C VAL A 434 -11.56 -10.79 -8.87
N TYR A 435 -11.22 -10.36 -7.66
CA TYR A 435 -12.16 -10.03 -6.60
C TYR A 435 -11.90 -8.62 -6.10
N HIS A 436 -12.95 -7.82 -5.98
CA HIS A 436 -12.91 -6.55 -5.26
C HIS A 436 -13.41 -6.75 -3.83
N ALA A 437 -12.57 -6.44 -2.85
CA ALA A 437 -12.99 -6.32 -1.45
C ALA A 437 -13.23 -4.83 -1.17
N ALA A 438 -14.45 -4.37 -1.48
CA ALA A 438 -14.79 -2.96 -1.56
C ALA A 438 -16.28 -2.72 -1.25
N SER A 439 -16.59 -1.60 -0.60
CA SER A 439 -17.92 -1.30 -0.07
C SER A 439 -18.74 -0.34 -0.92
N SER A 440 -18.12 0.46 -1.81
CA SER A 440 -18.78 1.62 -2.46
C SER A 440 -20.04 1.31 -3.29
N THR A 441 -20.21 0.09 -3.78
CA THR A 441 -21.41 -0.31 -4.54
C THR A 441 -22.52 -0.90 -3.68
N VAL A 442 -22.21 -1.36 -2.46
CA VAL A 442 -23.16 -2.09 -1.60
C VAL A 442 -23.48 -1.39 -0.28
N ASN A 443 -22.54 -0.62 0.25
CA ASN A 443 -22.67 0.13 1.50
C ASN A 443 -21.81 1.41 1.44
N PRO A 444 -22.18 2.40 0.60
CA PRO A 444 -21.38 3.60 0.39
C PRO A 444 -21.34 4.50 1.63
N MET A 445 -20.14 4.96 1.98
CA MET A 445 -19.92 6.01 2.99
C MET A 445 -19.32 7.24 2.31
N THR A 446 -19.84 8.43 2.58
CA THR A 446 -19.31 9.68 2.03
C THR A 446 -18.20 10.28 2.89
N MET A 447 -17.42 11.20 2.31
CA MET A 447 -16.45 12.00 3.07
C MET A 447 -17.13 12.82 4.18
N CYS A 448 -18.35 13.34 3.93
CA CYS A 448 -19.14 14.02 4.94
C CYS A 448 -19.47 13.11 6.13
N ASP A 449 -19.96 11.90 5.86
CA ASP A 449 -20.27 10.90 6.89
C ASP A 449 -19.04 10.61 7.76
N MET A 450 -17.89 10.34 7.14
CA MET A 450 -16.64 10.04 7.86
C MET A 450 -16.21 11.19 8.80
N PHE A 451 -16.32 12.45 8.36
CA PHE A 451 -16.01 13.60 9.20
C PHE A 451 -17.05 13.81 10.31
N ASN A 452 -18.33 13.56 10.05
CA ASN A 452 -19.38 13.62 11.08
C ASN A 452 -19.15 12.56 12.16
N TYR A 453 -18.89 11.30 11.79
CA TYR A 453 -18.59 10.23 12.77
C TYR A 453 -17.33 10.55 13.58
N SER A 454 -16.31 11.13 12.93
CA SER A 454 -15.11 11.60 13.62
C SER A 454 -15.42 12.73 14.60
N ARG A 455 -16.26 13.70 14.21
CA ARG A 455 -16.68 14.81 15.07
C ARG A 455 -17.40 14.28 16.30
N ASP A 456 -18.38 13.41 16.10
CA ASP A 456 -19.22 12.90 17.17
C ASP A 456 -18.38 12.08 18.17
N HIS A 457 -17.41 11.28 17.68
CA HIS A 457 -16.43 10.63 18.55
C HIS A 457 -15.59 11.62 19.37
N PHE A 458 -14.99 12.63 18.73
CA PHE A 458 -14.08 13.55 19.41
C PHE A 458 -14.81 14.58 20.29
N ALA A 459 -16.08 14.87 20.02
CA ALA A 459 -16.94 15.63 20.93
C ALA A 459 -17.23 14.84 22.21
N ALA A 460 -17.47 13.52 22.10
CA ALA A 460 -17.72 12.65 23.25
C ALA A 460 -16.44 12.22 23.99
N SER A 461 -15.31 12.08 23.28
CA SER A 461 -14.01 11.67 23.83
C SER A 461 -12.88 12.53 23.25
N PRO A 462 -12.75 13.80 23.70
CA PRO A 462 -11.74 14.72 23.21
C PRO A 462 -10.32 14.15 23.33
N LEU A 463 -9.45 14.54 22.40
CA LEU A 463 -8.01 14.38 22.59
C LEU A 463 -7.51 15.47 23.53
N THR A 464 -6.44 15.16 24.26
CA THR A 464 -5.78 16.15 25.13
C THR A 464 -4.55 16.72 24.43
N ASP A 465 -4.26 17.99 24.69
CA ASP A 465 -3.02 18.62 24.27
C ASP A 465 -1.84 18.21 25.18
N ASN A 466 -0.68 18.85 25.01
CA ASN A 466 0.51 18.55 25.82
C ASN A 466 0.40 19.01 27.29
N LYS A 467 -0.57 19.86 27.61
CA LYS A 467 -0.86 20.34 28.97
C LYS A 467 -1.92 19.48 29.67
N GLY A 468 -2.56 18.57 28.92
CA GLY A 468 -3.66 17.76 29.40
C GLY A 468 -5.03 18.42 29.20
N ASP A 469 -5.09 19.58 28.53
CA ASP A 469 -6.33 20.29 28.27
C ASP A 469 -7.08 19.61 27.12
N GLU A 470 -8.41 19.52 27.23
CA GLU A 470 -9.27 18.96 26.18
C GLU A 470 -9.24 19.85 24.94
N ILE A 471 -8.95 19.23 23.79
CA ILE A 471 -8.91 19.91 22.51
C ILE A 471 -10.34 20.08 22.00
N GLN A 472 -10.73 21.34 21.80
CA GLN A 472 -11.99 21.70 21.15
C GLN A 472 -11.84 21.61 19.64
N ILE A 473 -12.77 20.90 18.99
CA ILE A 473 -12.86 20.79 17.54
C ILE A 473 -14.00 21.67 17.01
N THR A 474 -13.89 22.09 15.75
CA THR A 474 -14.93 22.83 15.03
C THR A 474 -15.56 21.92 13.97
N ASP A 475 -16.74 22.29 13.46
CA ASP A 475 -17.29 21.61 12.28
C ASP A 475 -16.32 21.75 11.08
N MET A 476 -16.31 20.73 10.22
CA MET A 476 -15.43 20.66 9.07
C MET A 476 -15.93 21.58 7.95
N GLU A 477 -15.11 22.55 7.55
CA GLU A 477 -15.36 23.31 6.32
C GLU A 477 -14.87 22.56 5.07
N TYR A 478 -15.66 22.57 3.99
CA TYR A 478 -15.33 21.88 2.75
C TYR A 478 -14.96 22.86 1.64
N PHE A 479 -13.88 22.56 0.93
CA PHE A 479 -13.36 23.39 -0.16
C PHE A 479 -13.25 22.57 -1.44
N SER A 480 -13.64 23.16 -2.57
CA SER A 480 -13.52 22.57 -3.91
C SER A 480 -12.30 23.08 -4.69
N SER A 481 -11.56 24.06 -4.16
CA SER A 481 -10.37 24.65 -4.78
C SER A 481 -9.22 24.77 -3.78
N ILE A 482 -8.03 24.37 -4.23
CA ILE A 482 -6.79 24.47 -3.45
C ILE A 482 -6.49 25.91 -3.03
N ASP A 483 -6.86 26.91 -3.83
CA ASP A 483 -6.60 28.32 -3.52
C ASP A 483 -7.47 28.77 -2.35
N SER A 484 -8.78 28.48 -2.41
CA SER A 484 -9.72 28.79 -1.33
C SER A 484 -9.35 28.10 -0.01
N PHE A 485 -8.99 26.82 -0.08
CA PHE A 485 -8.49 26.05 1.06
C PHE A 485 -7.20 26.65 1.63
N SER A 486 -6.24 27.00 0.77
CA SER A 486 -4.96 27.57 1.20
C SER A 486 -5.14 28.91 1.90
N SER A 487 -5.99 29.80 1.36
CA SER A 487 -6.31 31.08 1.99
C SER A 487 -7.00 30.91 3.34
N TYR A 488 -7.95 29.98 3.44
CA TYR A 488 -8.64 29.68 4.70
C TYR A 488 -7.67 29.18 5.77
N ILE A 489 -6.86 28.16 5.46
CA ILE A 489 -5.90 27.59 6.42
C ILE A 489 -4.87 28.62 6.87
N GLN A 490 -4.36 29.46 5.95
CA GLN A 490 -3.42 30.51 6.33
C GLN A 490 -4.04 31.52 7.30
N LYS A 491 -5.30 31.90 7.06
CA LYS A 491 -6.06 32.81 7.93
C LYS A 491 -6.34 32.19 9.30
N ASP A 492 -6.92 30.98 9.33
CA ASP A 492 -7.25 30.26 10.57
C ASP A 492 -6.02 30.08 11.47
N ILE A 493 -4.89 29.67 10.86
CA ILE A 493 -3.63 29.49 11.59
C ILE A 493 -3.12 30.82 12.17
N ALA A 494 -3.19 31.91 11.39
CA ALA A 494 -2.75 33.23 11.85
C ALA A 494 -3.61 33.73 13.03
N GLU A 495 -4.92 33.55 12.95
CA GLU A 495 -5.88 33.92 14.00
C GLU A 495 -5.64 33.11 15.28
N LYS A 496 -5.59 31.78 15.19
CA LYS A 496 -5.33 30.89 16.35
C LYS A 496 -3.96 31.10 17.00
N SER A 497 -3.00 31.66 16.26
CA SER A 497 -1.65 31.93 16.75
C SER A 497 -1.51 33.33 17.35
N GLY A 498 -2.55 34.18 17.31
CA GLY A 498 -2.48 35.58 17.75
C GLY A 498 -1.63 36.48 16.84
N LEU A 499 -1.32 36.05 15.60
CA LEU A 499 -0.54 36.84 14.65
C LEU A 499 -1.32 38.04 14.09
N THR A 500 -2.64 38.02 14.22
CA THR A 500 -3.56 39.07 13.77
C THR A 500 -3.75 40.19 14.81
N GLU A 501 -3.24 40.04 16.03
CA GLU A 501 -3.35 41.06 17.09
C GLU A 501 -2.41 42.26 16.83
N GLU A 502 -2.90 43.48 17.11
CA GLU A 502 -2.12 44.71 16.97
C GLU A 502 -0.89 44.72 17.90
N ILE A 503 0.19 45.34 17.40
CA ILE A 503 1.49 45.37 18.06
C ILE A 503 1.43 46.19 19.35
N GLY A 504 1.50 45.50 20.50
CA GLY A 504 1.91 46.15 21.75
C GLY A 504 3.38 46.60 21.66
N PRO A 505 3.77 47.73 22.29
CA PRO A 505 5.11 48.32 22.20
C PRO A 505 6.27 47.41 22.69
N ASN A 506 5.97 46.28 23.32
CA ASN A 506 6.94 45.32 23.88
C ASN A 506 7.14 44.04 23.05
N SER A 507 6.54 43.90 21.86
CA SER A 507 6.70 42.66 21.08
C SER A 507 8.11 42.52 20.46
N HIS A 508 8.82 41.44 20.78
CA HIS A 508 10.16 41.20 20.28
C HIS A 508 10.16 40.75 18.80
N PRO A 509 10.79 41.47 17.85
CA PRO A 509 10.75 41.16 16.42
C PRO A 509 11.21 39.73 16.06
N LYS A 510 12.23 39.22 16.78
CA LYS A 510 12.73 37.84 16.62
C LYS A 510 11.71 36.78 17.02
N GLN A 511 10.87 37.04 18.01
CA GLN A 511 9.85 36.10 18.48
C GLN A 511 8.69 36.04 17.48
N ARG A 512 8.27 37.18 16.96
CA ARG A 512 7.25 37.27 15.90
C ARG A 512 7.69 36.57 14.62
N SER A 513 8.91 36.82 14.13
CA SER A 513 9.45 36.14 12.95
C SER A 513 9.50 34.61 13.11
N ARG A 514 9.85 34.11 14.30
CA ARG A 514 9.81 32.66 14.60
C ARG A 514 8.40 32.09 14.58
N LEU A 515 7.41 32.85 15.09
CA LEU A 515 6.00 32.46 15.08
C LEU A 515 5.44 32.45 13.65
N GLU A 516 5.71 33.47 12.85
CA GLU A 516 5.34 33.55 11.43
C GLU A 516 5.92 32.37 10.64
N ALA A 517 7.21 32.07 10.83
CA ALA A 517 7.84 30.92 10.17
C ALA A 517 7.22 29.58 10.61
N ARG A 518 6.77 29.46 11.86
CA ARG A 518 6.06 28.28 12.36
C ARG A 518 4.67 28.15 11.72
N CYS A 519 3.91 29.24 11.66
CA CYS A 519 2.58 29.27 11.06
C CYS A 519 2.64 28.93 9.56
N LYS A 520 3.59 29.53 8.84
CA LYS A 520 3.85 29.23 7.44
C LYS A 520 4.14 27.74 7.20
N ARG A 521 5.05 27.14 7.98
CA ARG A 521 5.35 25.69 7.87
C ARG A 521 4.12 24.81 8.14
N MET A 522 3.27 25.20 9.09
CA MET A 522 2.05 24.46 9.40
C MET A 522 1.03 24.55 8.27
N ALA A 523 0.84 25.74 7.68
CA ALA A 523 -0.01 25.92 6.51
C ALA A 523 0.52 25.12 5.30
N GLU A 524 1.82 25.23 4.99
CA GLU A 524 2.48 24.48 3.91
C GLU A 524 2.30 22.97 4.07
N SER A 525 2.38 22.47 5.31
CA SER A 525 2.16 21.06 5.65
C SER A 525 0.73 20.59 5.35
N LEU A 526 -0.29 21.37 5.73
CA LEU A 526 -1.70 21.05 5.45
C LEU A 526 -2.04 21.18 3.95
N ILE A 527 -1.49 22.18 3.28
CA ILE A 527 -1.62 22.36 1.83
C ILE A 527 -0.97 21.18 1.08
N HIS A 528 0.19 20.72 1.53
CA HIS A 528 0.83 19.53 0.97
C HIS A 528 -0.03 18.28 1.17
N LEU A 529 -0.62 18.11 2.36
CA LEU A 529 -1.53 17.01 2.64
C LEU A 529 -2.76 17.04 1.73
N ALA A 530 -3.39 18.20 1.54
CA ALA A 530 -4.53 18.36 0.63
C ALA A 530 -4.17 17.95 -0.80
N LYS A 531 -3.02 18.39 -1.33
CA LYS A 531 -2.55 18.00 -2.67
C LYS A 531 -2.27 16.51 -2.82
N LEU A 532 -1.79 15.86 -1.76
CA LEU A 532 -1.52 14.42 -1.77
C LEU A 532 -2.83 13.60 -1.81
N TYR A 533 -3.88 14.09 -1.15
CA TYR A 533 -5.15 13.39 -1.01
C TYR A 533 -6.17 13.76 -2.09
N GLU A 534 -6.03 14.91 -2.73
CA GLU A 534 -6.92 15.44 -3.77
C GLU A 534 -7.42 14.37 -4.78
N PRO A 535 -6.57 13.50 -5.34
CA PRO A 535 -7.02 12.40 -6.21
C PRO A 535 -8.12 11.49 -5.64
N TYR A 536 -8.11 11.28 -4.33
CA TYR A 536 -9.06 10.44 -3.61
C TYR A 536 -10.27 11.23 -3.13
N MET A 537 -10.08 12.52 -2.82
CA MET A 537 -11.13 13.41 -2.30
C MET A 537 -12.17 13.82 -3.35
N PHE A 538 -11.85 13.66 -4.63
CA PHE A 538 -12.76 13.88 -5.76
C PHE A 538 -12.93 12.62 -6.62
N TYR A 539 -12.68 11.44 -6.05
CA TYR A 539 -12.73 10.19 -6.79
C TYR A 539 -14.18 9.80 -7.13
N ARG A 540 -14.48 9.66 -8.43
CA ARG A 540 -15.85 9.45 -8.94
C ARG A 540 -16.14 8.00 -9.35
N ALA A 541 -15.28 7.07 -8.95
CA ALA A 541 -15.46 5.66 -9.26
C ALA A 541 -16.03 4.89 -8.07
N ARG A 542 -16.72 3.80 -8.37
CA ARG A 542 -17.18 2.80 -7.41
C ARG A 542 -16.75 1.42 -7.90
N PHE A 543 -16.45 0.53 -6.97
CA PHE A 543 -15.92 -0.79 -7.30
C PHE A 543 -17.03 -1.83 -7.20
N ASP A 544 -17.35 -2.48 -8.33
CA ASP A 544 -18.27 -3.61 -8.33
C ASP A 544 -17.63 -4.79 -7.59
N GLY A 545 -18.39 -5.42 -6.71
CA GLY A 545 -18.01 -6.65 -5.99
C GLY A 545 -18.88 -7.83 -6.42
N GLY A 546 -19.18 -7.95 -7.71
CA GLY A 546 -20.06 -8.99 -8.26
C GLY A 546 -19.51 -10.41 -8.07
N HIS A 547 -18.22 -10.62 -8.29
CA HIS A 547 -17.55 -11.88 -8.01
C HIS A 547 -17.48 -12.14 -6.51
N THR A 548 -17.19 -11.14 -5.68
CA THR A 548 -17.24 -11.28 -4.21
C THR A 548 -18.64 -11.69 -3.72
N ARG A 549 -19.71 -11.11 -4.27
CA ARG A 549 -21.10 -11.53 -3.96
C ARG A 549 -21.37 -12.97 -4.39
N LYS A 550 -21.00 -13.34 -5.62
CA LYS A 550 -21.15 -14.72 -6.12
C LYS A 550 -20.37 -15.72 -5.28
N LEU A 551 -19.21 -15.34 -4.76
CA LEU A 551 -18.41 -16.16 -3.85
C LEU A 551 -19.18 -16.41 -2.56
N MET A 552 -19.80 -15.39 -1.97
CA MET A 552 -20.66 -15.55 -0.79
C MET A 552 -21.88 -16.44 -1.07
N GLU A 553 -22.50 -16.31 -2.24
CA GLU A 553 -23.66 -17.12 -2.64
C GLU A 553 -23.33 -18.62 -2.78
N GLN A 554 -22.05 -18.96 -3.00
CA GLN A 554 -21.57 -20.34 -3.10
C GLN A 554 -21.13 -20.94 -1.76
N MET A 555 -21.08 -20.14 -0.69
CA MET A 555 -20.70 -20.61 0.63
C MET A 555 -21.88 -21.31 1.30
N SER A 556 -21.58 -22.35 2.09
CA SER A 556 -22.57 -22.91 3.00
C SER A 556 -22.91 -21.90 4.11
N ALA A 557 -24.02 -22.12 4.83
CA ALA A 557 -24.38 -21.29 5.98
C ALA A 557 -23.30 -21.32 7.08
N GLU A 558 -22.64 -22.46 7.30
CA GLU A 558 -21.54 -22.58 8.25
C GLU A 558 -20.34 -21.74 7.80
N GLU A 559 -19.95 -21.86 6.53
CA GLU A 559 -18.87 -21.06 5.98
C GLU A 559 -19.18 -19.57 6.05
N GLY A 560 -20.41 -19.15 5.72
CA GLY A 560 -20.85 -17.76 5.80
C GLY A 560 -20.72 -17.18 7.22
N ASN A 561 -21.00 -17.99 8.23
CA ASN A 561 -20.83 -17.61 9.64
C ASN A 561 -19.36 -17.57 10.07
N ARG A 562 -18.54 -18.52 9.56
CA ARG A 562 -17.11 -18.62 9.91
C ARG A 562 -16.25 -17.62 9.16
N PHE A 563 -16.68 -17.15 7.99
CA PHE A 563 -15.95 -16.22 7.12
C PHE A 563 -16.88 -15.10 6.64
N PRO A 564 -17.34 -14.21 7.54
CA PRO A 564 -18.21 -13.11 7.15
C PRO A 564 -17.50 -12.18 6.15
N MET A 565 -18.19 -11.90 5.03
CA MET A 565 -17.71 -11.01 3.96
C MET A 565 -18.75 -9.94 3.56
N ASP A 566 -19.94 -9.95 4.17
CA ASP A 566 -21.02 -9.04 3.79
C ASP A 566 -20.80 -7.62 4.32
N LEU A 567 -20.27 -6.75 3.46
CA LEU A 567 -20.04 -5.35 3.80
C LEU A 567 -21.33 -4.55 4.05
N ARG A 568 -22.51 -5.04 3.65
CA ARG A 568 -23.81 -4.40 3.96
C ARG A 568 -24.16 -4.45 5.44
N SER A 569 -23.55 -5.37 6.19
CA SER A 569 -23.78 -5.53 7.62
C SER A 569 -23.05 -4.49 8.48
N ILE A 570 -22.10 -3.75 7.90
CA ILE A 570 -21.32 -2.75 8.64
C ILE A 570 -22.18 -1.51 8.88
N ASN A 571 -22.36 -1.16 10.16
CA ASN A 571 -22.77 0.18 10.55
C ASN A 571 -21.53 1.08 10.59
N TRP A 572 -21.41 1.99 9.62
CA TRP A 572 -20.24 2.86 9.49
C TRP A 572 -20.05 3.82 10.66
N GLU A 573 -21.14 4.34 11.22
CA GLU A 573 -21.10 5.23 12.38
C GLU A 573 -20.48 4.51 13.58
N ASP A 574 -21.02 3.34 13.93
CA ASP A 574 -20.52 2.52 15.03
C ASP A 574 -19.08 2.05 14.78
N TYR A 575 -18.80 1.59 13.55
CA TYR A 575 -17.45 1.16 13.17
C TYR A 575 -16.43 2.29 13.32
N PHE A 576 -16.70 3.51 12.86
CA PHE A 576 -15.75 4.61 13.03
C PHE A 576 -15.66 5.10 14.47
N ALA A 577 -16.81 5.40 15.09
CA ALA A 577 -16.86 6.03 16.40
C ALA A 577 -16.44 5.09 17.54
N ASN A 578 -16.81 3.80 17.47
CA ASN A 578 -16.65 2.88 18.60
C ASN A 578 -15.61 1.78 18.36
N VAL A 579 -15.20 1.53 17.11
CA VAL A 579 -14.21 0.48 16.78
C VAL A 579 -12.90 1.08 16.29
N HIS A 580 -12.93 1.79 15.16
CA HIS A 580 -11.75 2.22 14.45
C HIS A 580 -10.99 3.34 15.15
N ILE A 581 -11.64 4.46 15.52
CA ILE A 581 -10.97 5.57 16.20
C ILE A 581 -10.44 5.14 17.58
N PRO A 582 -11.19 4.40 18.42
CA PRO A 582 -10.64 3.82 19.65
C PRO A 582 -9.46 2.87 19.41
N GLY A 583 -9.54 2.02 18.38
CA GLY A 583 -8.46 1.13 17.94
C GLY A 583 -7.20 1.91 17.56
N LEU A 584 -7.35 2.99 16.80
CA LEU A 584 -6.28 3.90 16.41
C LEU A 584 -5.60 4.55 17.63
N LYS A 585 -6.40 5.04 18.60
CA LYS A 585 -5.90 5.57 19.88
C LYS A 585 -5.09 4.50 20.64
N ARG A 586 -5.60 3.27 20.72
CA ARG A 586 -4.99 2.16 21.48
C ARG A 586 -3.70 1.65 20.84
N HIS A 587 -3.72 1.33 19.56
CA HIS A 587 -2.66 0.57 18.92
C HIS A 587 -1.61 1.44 18.21
N VAL A 588 -1.94 2.67 17.84
CA VAL A 588 -1.03 3.56 17.12
C VAL A 588 -0.55 4.71 18.01
N ILE A 589 -1.46 5.45 18.63
CA ILE A 589 -1.09 6.63 19.43
C ILE A 589 -0.39 6.23 20.73
N LYS A 590 -1.00 5.34 21.53
CA LYS A 590 -0.41 4.92 22.82
C LYS A 590 0.92 4.19 22.65
N LYS A 591 1.06 3.31 21.65
CA LYS A 591 2.33 2.61 21.37
C LYS A 591 3.46 3.55 20.97
N ALA A 592 3.16 4.60 20.19
CA ALA A 592 4.14 5.61 19.84
C ALA A 592 4.67 6.33 21.10
N SER A 593 3.76 6.72 22.00
CA SER A 593 4.14 7.36 23.26
C SER A 593 5.02 6.48 24.18
N SER A 594 4.73 5.18 24.29
CA SER A 594 5.55 4.25 25.11
C SER A 594 6.94 3.98 24.52
N SER A 595 7.09 4.01 23.19
CA SER A 595 8.38 3.82 22.51
C SER A 595 9.30 5.05 22.54
N SER A 596 8.76 6.21 22.93
CA SER A 596 9.51 7.48 23.07
C SER A 596 10.13 7.68 24.47
N SER A 597 9.85 6.76 25.39
CA SER A 597 10.24 6.76 26.80
C SER A 597 11.25 5.67 27.19
N SER A 598 11.68 4.84 26.23
CA SER A 598 12.72 3.80 26.39
C SER A 598 14.02 4.18 25.73
#